data_AF-A0AAD6TU30-F1
#
_entry.id   AF-A0AAD6TU30-F1
#
_cell.length_a   1.000
_cell.length_b   1.000
_cell.length_c   1.000
_cell.angle_alpha   90.00
_cell.angle_beta   90.00
_cell.angle_gamma   90.00
#
_symmetry.space_group_name_H-M   'P 1'
#
loop_
_entity.id
_entity.type
_entity.pdbx_description
1 polymer ?
#
loop_
_entity_poly.entity_id
_entity_poly.type
_entity_poly.pdbx_seq_one_letter_code
_entity_poly.pdbx_strand_id
1 'polypeptide(L)'
;YCLVGLECCLLKCLTLLIDMRIREWAETNNIPYSQNGFRERYRTHNNSYILRYVIDRARAEGRRPLYVAFMDLTNVFPSTDLPTLWMTLYAAGVSGPLFD
;
A
#
# COMPACT_ATOMS: atom_id res chain seq x y z
N TYR A 1 -11.80 4.32 18.33
CA TYR A 1 -12.26 5.62 17.80
C TYR A 1 -11.50 5.89 16.51
N CYS A 2 -12.18 6.20 15.41
CA CYS A 2 -11.55 6.46 14.11
C CYS A 2 -11.66 7.95 13.81
N LEU A 3 -10.51 8.63 13.70
CA LEU A 3 -10.46 10.04 13.30
C LEU A 3 -10.60 10.13 11.78
N VAL A 4 -11.55 10.93 11.31
CA VAL A 4 -11.72 11.23 9.88
C VAL A 4 -11.42 12.71 9.66
N GLY A 5 -10.39 12.99 8.87
CA GLY A 5 -10.04 14.35 8.45
C GLY A 5 -10.82 14.75 7.20
N LEU A 6 -11.69 15.75 7.32
CA LEU A 6 -12.40 16.35 6.18
C LEU A 6 -11.60 17.53 5.63
N GLU A 7 -11.17 17.41 4.39
CA GLU A 7 -10.51 18.49 3.66
C GLU A 7 -11.51 19.29 2.84
N CYS A 8 -11.21 20.56 2.56
CA CYS A 8 -12.01 21.33 1.61
C CYS A 8 -11.86 20.76 0.19
N CYS A 9 -12.86 20.97 -0.67
CA CYS A 9 -12.86 20.41 -2.02
C CYS A 9 -11.62 20.81 -2.82
N LEU A 10 -11.13 22.05 -2.66
CA LEU A 10 -9.94 22.52 -3.35
C LEU A 10 -8.69 21.75 -2.93
N LEU A 11 -8.49 21.57 -1.62
CA LEU A 11 -7.36 20.81 -1.09
C LEU A 11 -7.44 19.35 -1.54
N LYS A 12 -8.63 18.74 -1.47
CA LYS A 12 -8.85 17.38 -1.94
C LYS A 12 -8.53 17.21 -3.43
N CYS A 13 -8.90 18.18 -4.27
CA CYS A 13 -8.55 18.15 -5.69
C CYS A 13 -7.04 18.24 -5.90
N LEU A 14 -6.36 19.13 -5.16
CA LEU A 14 -4.90 19.26 -5.24
C LEU A 14 -4.20 17.97 -4.78
N THR A 15 -4.60 17.39 -3.65
CA THR A 15 -4.03 16.15 -3.12
C THR A 15 -4.28 14.97 -4.05
N LEU A 16 -5.44 14.92 -4.74
CA LEU A 16 -5.71 13.92 -5.78
C LEU A 16 -4.79 14.06 -6.99
N LEU A 17 -4.48 15.28 -7.45
CA LEU A 17 -3.53 15.47 -8.57
C LEU A 17 -2.12 15.00 -8.20
N ILE A 18 -1.70 15.24 -6.95
CA ILE A 18 -0.42 14.75 -6.43
C ILE A 18 -0.43 13.22 -6.34
N ASP A 19 -1.49 12.64 -5.78
CA ASP A 19 -1.68 11.18 -5.65
C ASP A 19 -1.64 10.48 -7.01
N MET A 20 -2.30 11.02 -8.04
CA MET A 20 -2.25 10.46 -9.41
C MET A 20 -0.82 10.35 -9.93
N ARG A 21 -0.01 11.40 -9.78
CA ARG A 21 1.39 11.41 -10.24
C ARG A 21 2.26 10.42 -9.46
N ILE A 22 2.10 10.38 -8.13
CA ILE A 22 2.85 9.44 -7.29
C ILE A 22 2.49 8.00 -7.66
N ARG A 23 1.21 7.70 -7.92
CA ARG A 23 0.77 6.36 -8.33
C ARG A 23 1.37 5.93 -9.66
N GLU A 24 1.34 6.80 -10.67
CA GLU A 24 1.97 6.51 -11.97
C GLU A 24 3.46 6.20 -11.82
N TRP A 25 4.16 6.98 -11.00
CA TRP A 25 5.56 6.73 -10.67
C TRP A 25 5.73 5.39 -9.93
N ALA A 26 4.89 5.09 -8.94
CA ALA A 26 5.04 3.92 -8.09
C ALA A 26 4.76 2.60 -8.84
N GLU A 27 3.79 2.59 -9.76
CA GLU A 27 3.49 1.46 -10.64
C GLU A 27 4.68 1.11 -11.55
N THR A 28 5.46 2.11 -11.96
CA THR A 28 6.61 1.92 -12.86
C THR A 28 7.88 1.52 -12.11
N ASN A 29 8.05 1.99 -10.87
CA ASN A 29 9.36 1.95 -10.22
C ASN A 29 9.49 0.97 -9.05
N ASN A 30 8.45 0.67 -8.26
CA ASN A 30 8.72 -0.05 -7.00
C ASN A 30 7.57 -0.68 -6.20
N ILE A 31 6.36 -0.85 -6.75
CA ILE A 31 5.29 -1.55 -5.99
C ILE A 31 5.41 -3.08 -6.18
N PRO A 32 5.59 -3.87 -5.10
CA PRO A 32 5.62 -5.34 -5.20
C PRO A 32 4.30 -5.90 -5.73
N TYR A 33 4.35 -7.02 -6.47
CA TYR A 33 3.13 -7.69 -6.96
C TYR A 33 2.18 -8.16 -5.84
N SER A 34 2.70 -8.38 -4.63
CA SER A 34 1.91 -8.75 -3.45
C SER A 34 1.15 -7.57 -2.83
N GLN A 35 1.46 -6.33 -3.21
CA GLN A 35 0.81 -5.14 -2.69
C GLN A 35 -0.48 -4.85 -3.48
N ASN A 36 -1.60 -5.00 -2.78
CA ASN A 36 -2.93 -4.84 -3.38
C ASN A 36 -3.72 -3.65 -2.83
N GLY A 37 -3.46 -3.28 -1.57
CA GLY A 37 -4.22 -2.22 -0.90
C GLY A 37 -4.11 -0.89 -1.64
N PHE A 38 -5.24 -0.22 -1.85
CA PHE A 38 -5.35 1.09 -2.49
C PHE A 38 -4.78 1.20 -3.92
N ARG A 39 -4.45 0.07 -4.55
CA ARG A 39 -3.90 -0.02 -5.90
C ARG A 39 -5.00 -0.23 -6.94
N GLU A 40 -4.92 0.48 -8.07
CA GLU A 40 -5.95 0.39 -9.11
C GLU A 40 -6.04 -1.05 -9.66
N ARG A 41 -7.26 -1.55 -9.90
CA ARG A 41 -7.53 -2.91 -10.43
C ARG A 41 -7.18 -4.08 -9.49
N TYR A 42 -6.53 -3.81 -8.35
CA TYR A 42 -6.36 -4.80 -7.29
C TYR A 42 -7.55 -4.78 -6.34
N ARG A 43 -7.95 -5.97 -5.89
CA ARG A 43 -9.10 -6.17 -5.00
C ARG A 43 -8.66 -6.97 -3.78
N THR A 44 -9.43 -6.87 -2.70
CA THR A 44 -9.18 -7.62 -1.46
C THR A 44 -9.18 -9.13 -1.66
N HIS A 45 -9.99 -9.65 -2.59
CA HIS A 45 -10.09 -11.08 -2.86
C HIS A 45 -8.83 -11.68 -3.50
N ASN A 46 -7.97 -10.87 -4.12
CA ASN A 46 -6.73 -11.37 -4.72
C ASN A 46 -5.83 -12.01 -3.64
N ASN A 47 -5.67 -11.36 -2.49
CA ASN A 47 -4.81 -11.88 -1.41
C ASN A 47 -5.45 -13.06 -0.66
N SER A 48 -6.78 -13.07 -0.48
CA SER A 48 -7.46 -14.22 0.11
C SER A 48 -7.42 -15.44 -0.81
N TYR A 49 -7.48 -15.24 -2.12
CA TYR A 49 -7.29 -16.29 -3.11
C TYR A 49 -5.87 -16.88 -3.05
N ILE A 50 -4.83 -16.04 -3.01
CA ILE A 50 -3.44 -16.49 -2.87
C ILE A 50 -3.26 -17.31 -1.59
N LEU A 51 -3.77 -16.82 -0.45
CA LEU A 51 -3.71 -17.56 0.81
C LEU A 51 -4.42 -18.92 0.69
N ARG A 52 -5.60 -18.96 0.06
CA ARG A 52 -6.33 -20.21 -0.15
C ARG A 52 -5.56 -21.19 -1.01
N TYR A 53 -4.97 -20.73 -2.10
CA TYR A 53 -4.12 -21.53 -2.97
C TYR A 53 -2.94 -22.15 -2.21
N VAL A 54 -2.24 -21.37 -1.38
CA VAL A 54 -1.10 -21.85 -0.58
C VAL A 54 -1.54 -22.88 0.46
N ILE A 55 -2.71 -22.70 1.09
CA ILE A 55 -3.31 -23.70 2.01
C ILE A 55 -3.59 -25.01 1.27
N ASP A 56 -4.24 -24.95 0.11
CA ASP A 56 -4.61 -26.13 -0.66
C ASP A 56 -3.37 -26.88 -1.17
N ARG A 57 -2.33 -26.15 -1.58
CA ARG A 57 -1.03 -26.71 -1.97
C ARG A 57 -0.33 -27.42 -0.80
N ALA A 58 -0.26 -26.80 0.37
CA ALA A 58 0.35 -27.41 1.56
C ALA A 58 -0.37 -28.72 1.98
N ARG A 59 -1.69 -28.77 1.80
CA ARG A 59 -2.50 -29.97 2.02
C ARG A 59 -2.19 -31.08 1.00
N ALA A 60 -2.01 -30.72 -0.27
CA ALA A 60 -1.73 -31.66 -1.34
C ALA A 60 -0.31 -32.27 -1.27
N GLU A 61 0.72 -31.48 -0.90
CA GLU A 61 2.13 -31.90 -0.87
C GLU A 61 2.52 -32.70 0.39
N GLY A 62 1.60 -33.52 0.91
CA GLY A 62 1.85 -34.38 2.07
C GLY A 62 1.47 -33.76 3.42
N ARG A 63 0.50 -32.84 3.44
CA ARG A 63 -0.08 -32.24 4.66
C ARG A 63 0.96 -31.57 5.56
N ARG A 64 1.91 -30.84 4.96
CA ARG A 64 2.91 -30.09 5.73
C ARG A 64 2.24 -28.93 6.48
N PRO A 65 2.70 -28.60 7.69
CA PRO A 65 2.17 -27.45 8.42
C PRO A 65 2.50 -26.15 7.65
N LEU A 66 1.47 -25.33 7.43
CA LEU A 66 1.61 -23.97 6.90
C LEU A 66 1.48 -22.99 8.07
N TYR A 67 2.52 -22.20 8.30
CA TYR A 67 2.53 -21.14 9.29
C TYR A 67 2.22 -19.79 8.62
N VAL A 68 1.34 -19.01 9.23
CA VAL A 68 0.89 -17.71 8.70
C VAL A 68 0.93 -16.68 9.81
N ALA A 69 1.55 -15.52 9.54
CA ALA A 69 1.52 -14.37 10.43
C ALA A 69 0.55 -13.32 9.89
N PHE A 70 -0.43 -12.93 10.69
CA PHE A 70 -1.32 -11.83 10.41
C PHE A 70 -0.78 -10.59 11.14
N MET A 71 -0.05 -9.75 10.41
CA MET A 71 0.50 -8.50 10.94
C MET A 71 -0.45 -7.35 10.62
N ASP A 72 -0.78 -6.57 11.64
CA ASP A 72 -1.55 -5.34 11.51
C ASP A 72 -0.80 -4.22 12.24
N LEU A 73 -0.84 -3.02 11.67
CA LEU A 73 -0.13 -1.86 12.19
C LEU A 73 -1.11 -0.92 12.89
N THR A 74 -0.80 -0.54 14.12
CA THR A 74 -1.66 0.35 14.91
C THR A 74 -1.49 1.80 14.48
N ASN A 75 -2.61 2.49 14.19
CA ASN A 75 -2.66 3.94 13.93
C ASN A 75 -1.73 4.42 12.82
N VAL A 76 -1.60 3.69 11.70
CA VAL A 76 -0.63 3.97 10.64
C VAL A 76 -0.62 5.43 10.19
N PHE A 77 -1.78 6.02 9.87
CA PHE A 77 -1.81 7.41 9.37
C PHE A 77 -1.37 8.43 10.45
N PRO A 78 -1.93 8.43 11.68
CA PRO A 78 -1.47 9.37 12.70
C PRO A 78 -0.04 9.13 13.21
N SER A 79 0.45 7.89 13.17
CA SER A 79 1.76 7.52 13.73
C SER A 79 2.91 7.57 12.72
N THR A 80 2.64 7.85 11.45
CA THR A 80 3.67 7.92 10.42
C THR A 80 4.55 9.16 10.61
N ASP A 81 5.86 8.94 10.70
CA ASP A 81 6.85 10.02 10.69
C ASP A 81 6.98 10.61 9.27
N LEU A 82 6.43 11.80 9.08
CA LEU A 82 6.41 12.47 7.77
C LEU A 82 7.81 12.78 7.21
N PRO A 83 8.79 13.26 8.00
CA PRO A 83 10.16 13.47 7.49
C PRO A 83 10.78 12.19 6.93
N THR A 84 10.67 11.06 7.65
CA THR A 84 11.19 9.78 7.17
C THR A 84 10.46 9.31 5.92
N LEU A 85 9.14 9.48 5.85
CA LEU A 85 8.36 9.16 4.65
C LEU A 85 8.86 9.93 3.43
N TRP A 86 9.00 11.25 3.55
CA TRP A 86 9.47 12.10 2.45
C TRP A 86 10.90 11.77 2.03
N MET A 87 11.80 11.56 2.99
CA MET A 87 13.17 11.14 2.71
C MET A 87 13.22 9.79 1.98
N THR A 88 12.36 8.85 2.36
CA THR A 88 12.26 7.52 1.72
C THR A 88 11.76 7.65 0.29
N LEU A 89 10.73 8.48 0.05
CA LEU A 89 10.20 8.73 -1.30
C LEU A 89 11.24 9.40 -2.18
N TYR A 90 11.95 10.41 -1.66
CA TYR A 90 13.02 11.09 -2.38
C TYR A 90 14.15 10.13 -2.74
N ALA A 91 14.63 9.34 -1.77
CA ALA A 91 15.65 8.33 -2.00
C ALA A 91 15.22 7.24 -3.00
N ALA A 92 13.93 6.93 -3.07
CA ALA A 92 13.38 6.01 -4.05
C ALA A 92 13.31 6.60 -5.47
N GLY A 93 13.42 7.94 -5.62
CA GLY A 93 13.42 8.64 -6.89
C GLY A 93 12.18 9.49 -7.16
N VAL A 94 11.30 9.71 -6.17
CA VAL A 94 10.22 10.68 -6.27
C VAL A 94 10.81 12.08 -6.22
N SER A 95 10.67 12.84 -7.30
CA SER A 95 11.22 14.20 -7.43
C SER A 95 10.35 15.06 -8.37
N GLY A 96 10.59 16.35 -8.42
CA GLY A 96 9.94 17.28 -9.34
C GLY A 96 9.48 18.58 -8.68
N PRO A 97 8.85 19.50 -9.43
CA PRO A 97 8.60 20.89 -8.99
C PRO A 97 7.69 21.06 -7.77
N LEU A 98 7.05 19.98 -7.31
CA LEU A 98 6.21 19.95 -6.10
C LEU A 98 6.96 19.43 -4.88
N PHE A 99 8.13 18.82 -5.08
CA PHE A 99 8.95 18.15 -4.06
C PHE A 99 10.35 18.78 -3.91
N ASP A 100 10.80 19.56 -4.90
CA ASP A 100 12.06 20.34 -4.92
C ASP A 100 11.92 21.74 -4.28
#